data_AF-A0AAW7KIN0-F1
#
_entry.id   AF-A0AAW7KIN0-F1
#
_cell.length_a   1.000
_cell.length_b   1.000
_cell.length_c   1.000
_cell.angle_alpha   90.00
_cell.angle_beta   90.00
_cell.angle_gamma   90.00
#
_symmetry.space_group_name_H-M   'P 1'
#
loop_
_entity.id
_entity.type
_entity.pdbx_description
1 polymer ?
#
loop_
_entity_poly.entity_id
_entity_poly.type
_entity_poly.pdbx_seq_one_letter_code
_entity_poly.pdbx_strand_id
1 'polypeptide(L)'
;EKAAADAVKAAEDAGKAGADKKAEVETDGLVTPEEKAAVDGLNDTTTAKKEDASKLVDALPEGPVKDSLKDRLDKVTTSEVTVNDADSNGKADDVDLAEKAAADAVKAAEDAGKAGADKKAEVETDGLVTPEEKAAVDGL
;
A
#
# COMPACT_ATOMS: atom_id res chain seq x y z
N GLU A 1 4.90 15.17 -39.65
CA GLU A 1 5.74 15.63 -38.52
C GLU A 1 4.94 16.32 -37.42
N LYS A 2 4.24 17.44 -37.66
CA LYS A 2 3.48 18.16 -36.60
C LYS A 2 2.52 17.26 -35.79
N ALA A 3 1.70 16.44 -36.45
CA ALA A 3 0.76 15.55 -35.76
C ALA A 3 1.47 14.53 -34.85
N ALA A 4 2.63 13.99 -35.27
CA ALA A 4 3.43 13.09 -34.47
C ALA A 4 4.05 13.83 -33.27
N ALA A 5 4.59 15.03 -33.48
CA ALA A 5 5.14 15.84 -32.40
C ALA A 5 4.08 16.23 -31.35
N ASP A 6 2.86 16.58 -31.78
CA ASP A 6 1.74 16.89 -30.90
C ASP A 6 1.31 15.64 -30.10
N ALA A 7 1.29 14.46 -30.73
CA ALA A 7 0.96 13.21 -30.06
C ALA A 7 2.02 12.78 -29.04
N VAL A 8 3.31 12.90 -29.38
CA VAL A 8 4.41 12.65 -28.43
C VAL A 8 4.30 13.58 -27.22
N LYS A 9 4.02 14.87 -27.45
CA LYS A 9 3.81 15.82 -26.36
C LYS A 9 2.61 15.40 -25.48
N ALA A 10 1.51 14.94 -26.07
CA ALA A 10 0.37 14.47 -25.30
C ALA A 10 0.69 13.22 -24.45
N ALA A 11 1.55 12.32 -24.93
CA ALA A 11 2.03 11.18 -24.17
C ALA A 11 2.94 11.60 -23.01
N GLU A 12 3.85 12.56 -23.25
CA GLU A 12 4.70 13.15 -22.20
C GLU A 12 3.88 13.86 -21.12
N ASP A 13 2.90 14.66 -21.50
CA ASP A 13 2.01 15.37 -20.57
C ASP A 13 1.20 14.37 -19.72
N ALA A 14 0.73 13.26 -20.32
CA ALA A 14 0.03 12.20 -19.60
C ALA A 14 0.94 11.48 -18.60
N GLY A 15 2.17 11.12 -19.00
CA GLY A 15 3.15 10.52 -18.09
C GLY A 15 3.52 11.45 -16.93
N LYS A 16 3.65 12.75 -17.20
CA LYS A 16 3.85 13.76 -16.15
C LYS A 16 2.65 13.83 -15.19
N ALA A 17 1.43 13.79 -15.69
CA ALA A 17 0.24 13.80 -14.83
C ALA A 17 0.21 12.58 -13.88
N GLY A 18 0.59 11.39 -14.37
CA GLY A 18 0.75 10.21 -13.53
C GLY A 18 1.81 10.39 -12.44
N ALA A 19 2.97 10.97 -12.79
CA ALA A 19 4.03 11.26 -11.83
C ALA A 19 3.65 12.32 -10.78
N ASP A 20 2.95 13.37 -11.21
CA ASP A 20 2.44 14.42 -10.31
C ASP A 20 1.40 13.81 -9.34
N LYS A 21 0.48 12.97 -9.84
CA LYS A 21 -0.52 12.30 -9.00
C LYS A 21 0.11 11.32 -8.03
N LYS A 22 1.14 10.58 -8.44
CA LYS A 22 1.95 9.76 -7.53
C LYS A 22 2.51 10.59 -6.37
N ALA A 23 3.16 11.71 -6.67
CA ALA A 23 3.73 12.56 -5.63
C ALA A 23 2.67 13.14 -4.70
N GLU A 24 1.48 13.47 -5.22
CA GLU A 24 0.34 13.92 -4.43
C GLU A 24 -0.13 12.84 -3.45
N VAL A 25 -0.38 11.61 -3.92
CA VAL A 25 -0.92 10.53 -3.07
C VAL A 25 0.13 9.96 -2.10
N GLU A 26 1.42 10.14 -2.33
CA GLU A 26 2.47 9.74 -1.39
C GLU A 26 2.79 10.83 -0.34
N THR A 27 2.10 11.98 -0.36
CA THR A 27 2.47 13.16 0.44
C THR A 27 2.32 12.95 1.96
N ASP A 28 1.27 12.25 2.40
CA ASP A 28 1.04 11.98 3.82
C ASP A 28 1.63 10.63 4.27
N GLY A 29 2.22 9.87 3.33
CA GLY A 29 2.78 8.55 3.57
C GLY A 29 1.73 7.43 3.66
N LEU A 30 0.46 7.73 3.35
CA LEU A 30 -0.64 6.77 3.27
C LEU A 30 -1.16 6.73 1.84
N VAL A 31 -1.42 5.54 1.33
CA VAL A 31 -1.97 5.32 0.00
C VAL A 31 -3.14 4.38 0.16
N THR A 32 -4.31 4.90 -0.14
CA THR A 32 -5.57 4.16 -0.16
C THR A 32 -5.79 3.43 -1.49
N PRO A 33 -6.71 2.45 -1.56
CA PRO A 33 -7.10 1.81 -2.81
C PRO A 33 -7.64 2.80 -3.86
N GLU A 34 -8.36 3.84 -3.42
CA GLU A 34 -8.92 4.87 -4.32
C GLU A 34 -7.82 5.72 -4.95
N GLU A 35 -6.81 6.09 -4.17
CA GLU A 35 -5.65 6.84 -4.66
C GLU A 35 -4.81 6.03 -5.64
N LYS A 36 -4.58 4.75 -5.35
CA LYS A 36 -3.94 3.84 -6.31
C LYS A 36 -4.74 3.75 -7.61
N ALA A 37 -6.06 3.62 -7.53
CA ALA A 37 -6.92 3.56 -8.72
C ALA A 37 -6.83 4.85 -9.56
N ALA A 38 -6.69 6.02 -8.92
CA ALA A 38 -6.47 7.28 -9.63
C ALA A 38 -5.12 7.30 -10.38
N VAL A 39 -4.04 6.79 -9.78
CA VAL A 39 -2.74 6.64 -10.46
C VAL A 39 -2.83 5.63 -11.61
N ASP A 40 -3.49 4.49 -11.40
CA ASP A 40 -3.69 3.47 -12.43
C ASP A 40 -4.47 4.02 -13.64
N GLY A 41 -5.53 4.82 -13.42
CA GLY A 41 -6.27 5.46 -14.51
C GLY A 41 -5.44 6.46 -15.34
N LEU A 42 -4.49 7.16 -14.71
CA LEU A 42 -3.54 8.03 -15.42
C LEU A 42 -2.50 7.21 -16.19
N ASN A 43 -2.12 6.03 -15.69
CA ASN A 43 -1.24 5.10 -16.39
C ASN A 43 -1.90 4.51 -17.65
N ASP A 44 -3.19 4.17 -17.57
CA ASP A 44 -3.97 3.73 -18.73
C ASP A 44 -4.00 4.83 -19.80
N THR A 45 -4.24 6.08 -19.38
CA THR A 45 -4.21 7.25 -20.27
C THR A 45 -2.83 7.43 -20.90
N THR A 46 -1.76 7.31 -20.12
CA THR A 46 -0.37 7.42 -20.58
C THR A 46 -0.05 6.35 -21.61
N THR A 47 -0.47 5.12 -21.35
CA THR A 47 -0.27 3.97 -22.25
C THR A 47 -1.00 4.16 -23.57
N ALA A 48 -2.27 4.56 -23.53
CA ALA A 48 -3.06 4.84 -24.73
C ALA A 48 -2.44 5.97 -25.58
N LYS A 49 -2.03 7.09 -24.94
CA LYS A 49 -1.38 8.21 -25.65
C LYS A 49 -0.03 7.82 -26.24
N LYS A 50 0.75 7.01 -25.53
CA LYS A 50 2.04 6.50 -26.02
C LYS A 50 1.81 5.61 -27.24
N GLU A 51 0.81 4.73 -27.23
CA GLU A 51 0.48 3.87 -28.38
C GLU A 51 0.06 4.69 -29.62
N ASP A 52 -0.82 5.67 -29.43
CA ASP A 52 -1.26 6.56 -30.52
C ASP A 52 -0.11 7.37 -31.10
N ALA A 53 0.77 7.88 -30.24
CA ALA A 53 1.97 8.61 -30.66
C ALA A 53 2.95 7.70 -31.43
N SER A 54 3.17 6.47 -30.96
CA SER A 54 4.03 5.49 -31.66
C SER A 54 3.56 5.25 -33.10
N LYS A 55 2.25 5.04 -33.32
CA LYS A 55 1.68 4.86 -34.68
C LYS A 55 1.99 6.03 -35.60
N LEU A 56 1.88 7.27 -35.08
CA LEU A 56 2.14 8.48 -35.87
C LEU A 56 3.63 8.72 -36.11
N VAL A 57 4.49 8.42 -35.12
CA VAL A 57 5.95 8.50 -35.26
C VAL A 57 6.45 7.47 -36.26
N ASP A 58 5.95 6.25 -36.21
CA ASP A 58 6.36 5.17 -37.11
C ASP A 58 5.98 5.43 -38.58
N ALA A 59 4.91 6.19 -38.83
CA ALA A 59 4.50 6.61 -40.15
C ALA A 59 5.37 7.73 -40.77
N LEU A 60 6.29 8.34 -40.01
CA LEU A 60 7.20 9.35 -40.55
C LEU A 60 8.29 8.72 -41.43
N PRO A 61 8.78 9.44 -42.45
CA PRO A 61 10.01 9.06 -43.16
C PRO A 61 11.18 8.88 -42.18
N GLU A 62 12.08 7.96 -42.51
CA GLU A 62 13.32 7.79 -41.74
C GLU A 62 14.13 9.09 -41.74
N GLY A 63 14.72 9.43 -40.59
CA GLY A 63 15.49 10.64 -40.40
C GLY A 63 15.46 11.17 -38.98
N PRO A 64 16.20 12.26 -38.71
CA PRO A 64 16.50 12.73 -37.36
C PRO A 64 15.26 13.15 -36.56
N VAL A 65 14.20 13.61 -37.24
CA VAL A 65 12.93 13.96 -36.58
C VAL A 65 12.24 12.72 -36.02
N LYS A 66 12.20 11.63 -36.79
CA LYS A 66 11.63 10.36 -36.35
C LYS A 66 12.41 9.79 -35.17
N ASP A 67 13.73 9.78 -35.27
CA ASP A 67 14.63 9.28 -34.22
C ASP A 67 14.43 10.07 -32.90
N SER A 68 14.44 11.40 -32.98
CA SER A 68 14.23 12.26 -31.82
C SER A 68 12.85 12.06 -31.16
N LEU A 69 11.81 11.80 -31.94
CA LEU A 69 10.47 11.54 -31.41
C LEU A 69 10.35 10.15 -30.77
N LYS A 70 11.04 9.14 -31.31
CA LYS A 70 11.14 7.82 -30.67
C LYS A 70 11.85 7.90 -29.31
N ASP A 71 13.00 8.59 -29.26
CA ASP A 71 13.76 8.79 -28.02
C ASP A 71 12.94 9.47 -26.91
N ARG A 72 12.02 10.37 -27.30
CA ARG A 72 11.08 11.02 -26.38
C ARG A 72 10.00 10.06 -25.89
N LEU A 73 9.40 9.28 -26.79
CA LEU A 73 8.40 8.27 -26.42
C LEU A 73 8.97 7.21 -25.48
N ASP A 74 10.22 6.80 -25.68
CA ASP A 74 10.87 5.80 -24.82
C ASP A 74 11.01 6.26 -23.37
N LYS A 75 11.10 7.58 -23.15
CA LYS A 75 11.16 8.19 -21.81
C LYS A 75 9.78 8.34 -21.15
N VAL A 76 8.70 8.24 -21.92
CA VAL A 76 7.34 8.26 -21.36
C VAL A 76 7.12 6.95 -20.62
N THR A 77 6.93 7.05 -19.31
CA THR A 77 6.77 5.93 -18.37
C THR A 77 5.53 6.14 -17.51
N THR A 78 4.98 5.03 -17.01
CA THR A 78 3.89 5.01 -16.03
C THR A 78 4.43 5.15 -14.61
N SER A 79 3.56 5.47 -13.65
CA SER A 79 3.89 5.58 -12.24
C SER A 79 3.33 4.39 -11.43
N GLU A 80 3.91 4.11 -10.27
CA GLU A 80 3.45 3.02 -9.40
C GLU A 80 3.45 3.47 -7.94
N VAL A 81 2.41 3.06 -7.22
CA VAL A 81 2.20 3.25 -5.78
C VAL A 81 1.71 1.94 -5.14
N THR A 82 2.04 1.75 -3.88
CA THR A 82 1.64 0.57 -3.09
C THR A 82 0.62 1.00 -2.04
N VAL A 83 -0.52 0.32 -1.97
CA VAL A 83 -1.53 0.55 -0.91
C VAL A 83 -0.94 0.14 0.43
N ASN A 84 -1.02 1.05 1.40
CA ASN A 84 -0.65 0.80 2.80
C ASN A 84 -1.67 1.33 3.81
N ASP A 85 -2.79 1.91 3.36
CA ASP A 85 -3.98 2.23 4.15
C ASP A 85 -5.19 1.57 3.45
N ALA A 86 -5.31 0.25 3.60
CA ALA A 86 -6.23 -0.53 2.79
C ALA A 86 -7.71 -0.30 3.15
N ASP A 87 -7.99 0.04 4.41
CA ASP A 87 -9.34 0.32 4.90
C ASP A 87 -9.65 1.83 4.97
N SER A 88 -8.70 2.68 4.57
CA SER A 88 -8.84 4.14 4.52
C SER A 88 -9.17 4.74 5.88
N ASN A 89 -8.56 4.20 6.93
CA ASN A 89 -8.79 4.61 8.30
C ASN A 89 -7.78 5.70 8.77
N GLY A 90 -6.84 6.10 7.91
CA GLY A 90 -5.82 7.10 8.21
C GLY A 90 -4.65 6.57 9.05
N LYS A 91 -4.45 5.25 9.09
CA LYS A 91 -3.30 4.58 9.67
C LYS A 91 -2.73 3.60 8.66
N ALA A 92 -1.43 3.37 8.78
CA ALA A 92 -0.79 2.36 7.98
C ALA A 92 -1.19 0.96 8.47
N ASP A 93 -1.42 0.04 7.54
CA ASP A 93 -1.87 -1.34 7.81
C ASP A 93 -0.93 -2.07 8.80
N ASP A 94 0.37 -1.78 8.75
CA ASP A 94 1.36 -2.36 9.66
C ASP A 94 1.22 -1.86 11.12
N VAL A 95 0.84 -0.59 11.29
CA VAL A 95 0.50 0.01 12.57
C VAL A 95 -0.77 -0.62 13.13
N ASP A 96 -1.82 -0.75 12.32
CA ASP A 96 -3.07 -1.39 12.78
C ASP A 96 -2.87 -2.84 13.20
N LEU A 97 -2.09 -3.61 12.44
CA LEU A 97 -1.73 -4.97 12.79
C LEU A 97 -0.97 -5.04 14.12
N ALA A 98 -0.02 -4.13 14.33
CA ALA A 98 0.74 -4.05 15.57
C ALA A 98 -0.12 -3.67 16.78
N GLU A 99 -1.01 -2.68 16.64
CA GLU A 99 -1.95 -2.26 17.68
C GLU A 99 -2.90 -3.39 18.06
N LYS A 100 -3.45 -4.10 17.06
CA LYS A 100 -4.31 -5.26 17.30
C LYS A 100 -3.56 -6.38 18.04
N ALA A 101 -2.34 -6.70 17.62
CA ALA A 101 -1.54 -7.72 18.27
C ALA A 101 -1.21 -7.36 19.74
N ALA A 102 -0.92 -6.08 20.00
CA ALA A 102 -0.69 -5.60 21.36
C ALA A 102 -1.94 -5.71 22.23
N ALA A 103 -3.11 -5.33 21.70
CA ALA A 103 -4.39 -5.46 22.41
C ALA A 103 -4.73 -6.93 22.73
N ASP A 104 -4.52 -7.84 21.76
CA ASP A 104 -4.74 -9.27 21.94
C ASP A 104 -3.79 -9.85 23.01
N ALA A 105 -2.52 -9.41 23.04
CA ALA A 105 -1.55 -9.85 24.04
C ALA A 105 -1.88 -9.35 25.46
N VAL A 106 -2.34 -8.10 25.59
CA VAL A 106 -2.80 -7.55 26.88
C VAL A 106 -3.99 -8.35 27.38
N LYS A 107 -4.99 -8.59 26.53
CA LYS A 107 -6.16 -9.39 26.89
C LYS A 107 -5.78 -10.81 27.33
N ALA A 108 -4.86 -11.46 26.61
CA ALA A 108 -4.38 -12.78 26.99
C ALA A 108 -3.69 -12.77 28.37
N ALA A 109 -2.90 -11.73 28.68
CA ALA A 109 -2.27 -11.57 29.98
C ALA A 109 -3.30 -11.28 31.10
N GLU A 110 -4.33 -10.48 30.83
CA GLU A 110 -5.44 -10.22 31.76
C GLU A 110 -6.24 -11.49 32.04
N ASP A 111 -6.59 -12.26 31.00
CA ASP A 111 -7.32 -13.52 31.11
C ASP A 111 -6.50 -14.56 31.90
N ALA A 112 -5.20 -14.67 31.65
CA ALA A 112 -4.29 -15.54 32.41
C ALA A 112 -4.18 -15.10 33.88
N GLY A 113 -4.05 -13.80 34.14
CA GLY A 113 -4.05 -13.24 35.49
C GLY A 113 -5.35 -13.52 36.25
N LYS A 114 -6.50 -13.40 35.57
CA LYS A 114 -7.81 -13.75 36.12
C LYS A 114 -7.91 -15.25 36.41
N ALA A 115 -7.48 -16.11 35.49
CA ALA A 115 -7.49 -17.56 35.70
C ALA A 115 -6.62 -17.97 36.90
N GLY A 116 -5.44 -17.36 37.05
CA GLY A 116 -4.57 -17.55 38.21
C GLY A 116 -5.24 -17.08 39.52
N ALA A 117 -5.89 -15.92 39.52
CA ALA A 117 -6.62 -15.42 40.68
C ALA A 117 -7.82 -16.29 41.06
N ASP A 118 -8.61 -16.72 40.07
CA ASP A 118 -9.75 -17.62 40.25
C ASP A 118 -9.27 -18.96 40.83
N LYS A 119 -8.18 -19.53 40.28
CA LYS A 119 -7.62 -20.79 40.78
C LYS A 119 -7.05 -20.66 42.18
N LYS A 120 -6.39 -19.55 42.49
CA LYS A 120 -5.91 -19.24 43.85
C LYS A 120 -7.07 -19.19 44.84
N ALA A 121 -8.16 -18.50 44.50
CA ALA A 121 -9.33 -18.42 45.35
C ALA A 121 -10.00 -19.80 45.55
N GLU A 122 -10.05 -20.62 44.49
CA GLU A 122 -10.56 -22.00 44.57
C GLU A 122 -9.77 -22.83 45.58
N VAL A 123 -8.43 -22.84 45.48
CA VAL A 123 -7.59 -23.68 46.36
C VAL A 123 -7.47 -23.17 47.79
N GLU A 124 -7.73 -21.88 48.05
CA GLU A 124 -7.73 -21.32 49.42
C GLU A 124 -9.09 -21.43 50.12
N THR A 125 -10.10 -22.04 49.48
CA THR A 125 -11.49 -22.06 49.96
C THR A 125 -11.66 -22.75 51.33
N ASP A 126 -10.89 -23.79 51.63
CA ASP A 126 -10.98 -24.54 52.90
C ASP A 126 -10.03 -24.02 54.00
N GLY A 127 -9.24 -22.98 53.69
CA GLY A 127 -8.26 -22.37 54.58
C GLY A 127 -6.94 -23.13 54.71
N LEU A 128 -6.71 -24.18 53.90
CA LEU A 128 -5.44 -24.90 53.77
C LEU A 128 -5.00 -24.87 52.30
N VAL A 129 -3.70 -25.14 52.05
CA VAL A 129 -3.17 -25.30 50.69
C VAL A 129 -2.23 -26.49 50.68
N THR A 130 -2.57 -27.51 49.89
CA THR A 130 -1.76 -28.72 49.70
C THR A 130 -0.68 -28.52 48.63
N PRO A 131 0.39 -29.34 48.62
CA PRO A 131 1.38 -29.32 47.55
C PRO A 131 0.78 -29.51 46.15
N GLU A 132 -0.24 -30.37 46.00
CA GLU A 132 -0.96 -30.60 44.76
C GLU A 132 -1.72 -29.35 44.30
N GLU A 133 -2.39 -28.65 45.21
CA GLU A 133 -3.10 -27.39 44.92
C GLU A 133 -2.14 -26.27 44.54
N LYS A 134 -1.01 -26.16 45.24
CA LYS A 134 0.06 -25.22 44.88
C LYS A 134 0.57 -25.52 43.47
N ALA A 135 0.83 -26.78 43.14
CA ALA A 135 1.31 -27.18 41.83
C ALA A 135 0.28 -26.89 40.72
N ALA A 136 -1.02 -26.98 41.02
CA ALA A 136 -2.08 -26.64 40.08
C ALA A 136 -2.15 -25.13 39.77
N VAL A 137 -1.84 -24.26 40.74
CA VAL A 137 -1.73 -22.81 40.53
C VAL A 137 -0.42 -22.45 39.79
N ASP A 138 0.70 -23.06 40.18
CA ASP A 138 2.02 -22.82 39.56
C ASP A 138 2.10 -23.31 38.10
N GLY A 139 1.23 -24.23 37.71
CA GLY A 139 1.18 -24.83 36.37
C GLY A 139 0.27 -24.13 35.36
N LEU A 140 -0.38 -23.02 35.74
CA LEU A 140 -1.15 -22.14 34.84
C LEU A 140 -0.22 -21.22 34.05
#